data_AF-A0A455U5K7-F1
#
_entry.id   AF-A0A455U5K7-F1
#
_cell.length_a   1.000
_cell.length_b   1.000
_cell.length_c   1.000
_cell.angle_alpha   90.00
_cell.angle_beta   90.00
_cell.angle_gamma   90.00
#
_symmetry.space_group_name_H-M   'P 1'
#
loop_
_entity.id
_entity.type
_entity.pdbx_description
1 polymer ?
#
loop_
_entity_poly.entity_id
_entity_poly.type
_entity_poly.pdbx_seq_one_letter_code
_entity_poly.pdbx_strand_id
1 'polypeptide(L)'
;MDWLSNYAPEEAQGMTFGEAGPVPAQGHIAQQIFWYTAFTADMTDPAVAVTDDEGNPLWRMAPSPTGPYWEEGMKVGYQDVGAWTFFDSTPEDRRTAAWLFGQFTVSKTVSLEKLMHGLTPIRESDIFSEQMTEMAPKLGGLVEFYRSPNESNWTPTGTNVPDYPRMAPLWWQNLAPVMSGEVTPQEGLDKLAADLDSTMNRLARANVFDSYAPVLNEERDPQYWLDQEGAPKAKLDNEMPQGTTVPYDEMMEAWMEAGSRQ
;
A
#
# COMPACT_ATOMS: atom_id res chain seq x y z
N MET A 1 8.31 -15.78 10.94
CA MET A 1 7.80 -16.35 9.67
C MET A 1 6.70 -17.37 9.88
N ASP A 2 6.53 -17.87 11.11
CA ASP A 2 5.61 -18.95 11.47
C ASP A 2 4.16 -18.71 11.03
N TRP A 3 3.69 -17.46 11.03
CA TRP A 3 2.33 -17.14 10.59
C TRP A 3 2.07 -17.55 9.12
N LEU A 4 3.05 -17.36 8.23
CA LEU A 4 2.92 -17.69 6.81
C LEU A 4 2.84 -19.22 6.63
N SER A 5 3.53 -19.99 7.47
CA SER A 5 3.46 -21.45 7.46
C SER A 5 2.19 -21.99 8.11
N ASN A 6 1.67 -21.32 9.13
CA ASN A 6 0.57 -21.83 9.95
C ASN A 6 -0.81 -21.38 9.48
N TYR A 7 -0.91 -20.23 8.78
CA TYR A 7 -2.18 -19.56 8.49
C TYR A 7 -2.36 -19.13 7.04
N ALA A 8 -1.37 -19.33 6.16
CA ALA A 8 -1.52 -19.08 4.72
C ALA A 8 -1.54 -20.38 3.92
N PRO A 9 -2.06 -20.37 2.68
CA PRO A 9 -1.95 -21.50 1.75
C PRO A 9 -0.49 -21.96 1.57
N GLU A 10 -0.25 -23.26 1.38
CA GLU A 10 1.09 -23.83 1.27
C GLU A 10 1.88 -23.21 0.11
N GLU A 11 1.20 -22.92 -0.99
CA GLU A 11 1.78 -22.33 -2.19
C GLU A 11 2.16 -20.85 -2.02
N ALA A 12 1.66 -20.16 -0.98
CA ALA A 12 1.82 -18.72 -0.80
C ALA A 12 3.29 -18.29 -0.71
N GLN A 13 4.16 -19.14 -0.17
CA GLN A 13 5.60 -18.85 -0.07
C GLN A 13 6.29 -18.72 -1.43
N GLY A 14 5.79 -19.41 -2.46
CA GLY A 14 6.35 -19.42 -3.80
C GLY A 14 5.72 -18.39 -4.74
N MET A 15 4.64 -17.73 -4.33
CA MET A 15 3.89 -16.81 -5.18
C MET A 15 4.61 -15.48 -5.35
N THR A 16 4.63 -15.02 -6.60
CA THR A 16 4.91 -13.63 -6.95
C THR A 16 3.67 -12.76 -6.73
N PHE A 17 3.85 -11.44 -6.78
CA PHE A 17 2.75 -10.48 -6.67
C PHE A 17 1.59 -10.76 -7.65
N GLY A 18 1.91 -11.06 -8.91
CA GLY A 18 0.89 -11.34 -9.94
C GLY A 18 0.14 -12.65 -9.73
N GLU A 19 0.76 -13.61 -9.04
CA GLU A 19 0.14 -14.90 -8.71
C GLU A 19 -0.74 -14.79 -7.46
N ALA A 20 -0.31 -14.00 -6.46
CA ALA A 20 -1.04 -13.81 -5.21
C ALA A 20 -2.27 -12.87 -5.37
N GLY A 21 -2.22 -11.92 -6.30
CA GLY A 21 -3.27 -10.92 -6.51
C GLY A 21 -4.67 -11.50 -6.76
N PRO A 22 -4.85 -12.47 -7.69
CA PRO A 22 -6.15 -13.06 -7.99
C PRO A 22 -6.65 -14.12 -6.98
N VAL A 23 -5.83 -14.52 -6.00
CA VAL A 23 -6.18 -15.58 -5.04
C VAL A 23 -7.48 -15.31 -4.26
N PRO A 24 -7.78 -14.08 -3.80
CA PRO A 24 -9.01 -13.81 -3.06
C PRO A 24 -10.28 -14.18 -3.82
N ALA A 25 -10.32 -13.96 -5.15
CA ALA A 25 -11.50 -14.26 -5.98
C ALA A 25 -11.87 -15.76 -5.98
N GLN A 26 -10.91 -16.62 -5.64
CA GLN A 26 -11.09 -18.08 -5.60
C GLN A 26 -11.83 -18.56 -4.34
N GLY A 27 -12.01 -17.70 -3.33
CA GLY A 27 -12.85 -17.99 -2.16
C GLY A 27 -12.31 -19.02 -1.16
N HIS A 28 -11.05 -19.42 -1.28
CA HIS A 28 -10.43 -20.40 -0.36
C HIS A 28 -9.56 -19.75 0.73
N ILE A 29 -9.46 -18.42 0.77
CA ILE A 29 -8.80 -17.66 1.84
C ILE A 29 -9.81 -16.78 2.58
N ALA A 30 -9.62 -16.60 3.88
CA ALA A 30 -10.49 -15.75 4.70
C ALA A 30 -10.08 -14.27 4.64
N GLN A 31 -8.81 -13.98 4.36
CA GLN A 31 -8.27 -12.62 4.38
C GLN A 31 -7.04 -12.52 3.48
N GLN A 32 -6.96 -11.42 2.73
CA GLN A 32 -5.72 -10.97 2.10
C GLN A 32 -5.19 -9.79 2.92
N ILE A 33 -3.95 -9.93 3.42
CA ILE A 33 -3.25 -8.81 4.05
C ILE A 33 -2.69 -7.99 2.89
N PHE A 34 -2.98 -6.68 2.90
CA PHE A 34 -2.64 -5.72 1.85
C PHE A 34 -3.44 -5.93 0.56
N TRP A 35 -4.21 -4.90 0.19
CA TRP A 35 -5.14 -4.93 -0.93
C TRP A 35 -4.69 -3.97 -2.02
N TYR A 36 -4.62 -4.49 -3.26
CA TYR A 36 -4.45 -3.68 -4.46
C TYR A 36 -5.79 -3.58 -5.19
N THR A 37 -6.27 -2.35 -5.34
CA THR A 37 -7.52 -2.05 -6.07
C THR A 37 -7.56 -2.69 -7.46
N ALA A 38 -6.42 -2.86 -8.12
CA ALA A 38 -6.27 -3.47 -9.42
C ALA A 38 -6.83 -4.91 -9.55
N PHE A 39 -6.93 -5.68 -8.45
CA PHE A 39 -7.49 -7.04 -8.47
C PHE A 39 -8.96 -7.10 -8.05
N THR A 40 -9.57 -5.96 -7.74
CA THR A 40 -10.92 -5.91 -7.15
C THR A 40 -12.00 -6.19 -8.17
N ALA A 41 -11.82 -5.70 -9.40
CA ALA A 41 -12.81 -5.88 -10.47
C ALA A 41 -13.07 -7.38 -10.71
N ASP A 42 -12.02 -8.19 -10.69
CA ASP A 42 -12.11 -9.65 -10.84
C ASP A 42 -12.88 -10.34 -9.69
N MET A 43 -13.04 -9.69 -8.53
CA MET A 43 -13.81 -10.21 -7.40
C MET A 43 -15.29 -9.80 -7.44
N THR A 44 -15.72 -9.03 -8.44
CA THR A 44 -17.11 -8.58 -8.60
C THR A 44 -17.92 -9.41 -9.59
N ASP A 45 -17.28 -10.35 -10.30
CA ASP A 45 -17.96 -11.24 -11.22
C ASP A 45 -18.94 -12.17 -10.46
N PRO A 46 -20.24 -12.22 -10.83
CA PRO A 46 -21.21 -13.13 -10.22
C PRO A 46 -20.86 -14.63 -10.34
N ALA A 47 -19.91 -15.01 -11.20
CA ALA A 47 -19.48 -16.39 -11.39
C ALA A 47 -18.33 -16.83 -10.45
N VAL A 48 -17.71 -15.92 -9.71
CA VAL A 48 -16.59 -16.26 -8.80
C VAL A 48 -17.10 -16.76 -7.44
N ALA A 49 -16.26 -17.50 -6.72
CA ALA A 49 -16.65 -18.14 -5.46
C ALA A 49 -16.92 -17.15 -4.31
N VAL A 50 -16.57 -15.88 -4.49
CA VAL A 50 -16.73 -14.82 -3.48
C VAL A 50 -17.89 -13.87 -3.76
N THR A 51 -18.79 -14.26 -4.65
CA THR A 51 -20.09 -13.60 -4.88
C THR A 51 -21.23 -14.56 -4.55
N ASP A 52 -22.34 -14.02 -4.05
CA ASP A 52 -23.55 -14.81 -3.80
C ASP A 52 -24.37 -15.04 -5.08
N ASP A 53 -25.46 -15.81 -4.98
CA ASP A 53 -26.33 -16.13 -6.11
C ASP A 53 -27.01 -14.89 -6.75
N GLU A 54 -27.05 -13.76 -6.04
CA GLU A 54 -27.56 -12.47 -6.50
C GLU A 54 -26.43 -11.54 -7.02
N GLY A 55 -25.19 -12.06 -7.05
CA GLY A 55 -23.98 -11.36 -7.44
C GLY A 55 -23.55 -10.29 -6.44
N ASN A 56 -23.93 -10.36 -5.16
CA ASN A 56 -23.40 -9.48 -4.12
C ASN A 56 -22.05 -10.03 -3.62
N PRO A 57 -21.10 -9.16 -3.23
CA PRO A 57 -19.84 -9.61 -2.69
C PRO A 57 -20.05 -10.30 -1.34
N LEU A 58 -19.38 -11.43 -1.12
CA LEU A 58 -19.23 -12.09 0.18
C LEU A 58 -18.03 -11.55 0.97
N TRP A 59 -17.17 -10.77 0.31
CA TRP A 59 -15.98 -10.15 0.86
C TRP A 59 -16.26 -8.71 1.32
N ARG A 60 -15.43 -8.19 2.23
CA ARG A 60 -15.52 -6.82 2.75
C ARG A 60 -14.14 -6.19 2.88
N MET A 61 -14.06 -4.89 2.60
CA MET A 61 -12.88 -4.09 2.88
C MET A 61 -12.90 -3.65 4.33
N ALA A 62 -11.74 -3.74 4.97
CA ALA A 62 -11.55 -3.30 6.33
C ALA A 62 -10.23 -2.52 6.44
N PRO A 63 -10.09 -1.63 7.44
CA PRO A 63 -8.82 -1.04 7.80
C PRO A 63 -7.74 -2.10 7.98
N SER A 64 -6.50 -1.72 7.68
CA SER A 64 -5.36 -2.58 8.00
C SER A 64 -5.29 -2.81 9.52
N PRO A 65 -5.16 -4.06 9.99
CA PRO A 65 -4.94 -4.33 11.40
C PRO A 65 -3.68 -3.61 11.90
N THR A 66 -3.76 -3.01 13.08
CA THR A 66 -2.64 -2.30 13.69
C THR A 66 -1.87 -3.21 14.64
N GLY A 67 -0.55 -3.00 14.71
CA GLY A 67 0.35 -3.72 15.61
C GLY A 67 0.49 -3.04 16.97
N PRO A 68 1.23 -3.67 17.92
CA PRO A 68 1.42 -3.15 19.28
C PRO A 68 2.18 -1.81 19.35
N TYR A 69 2.87 -1.44 18.26
CA TYR A 69 3.62 -0.20 18.13
C TYR A 69 2.80 0.98 17.60
N TRP A 70 1.58 0.71 17.13
CA TRP A 70 0.73 1.75 16.55
C TRP A 70 0.05 2.57 17.65
N GLU A 71 0.03 3.88 17.44
CA GLU A 71 -0.64 4.86 18.31
C GLU A 71 -1.56 5.74 17.44
N GLU A 72 -2.60 6.32 18.06
CA GLU A 72 -3.52 7.24 17.38
C GLU A 72 -2.76 8.36 16.65
N GLY A 73 -3.14 8.64 15.41
CA GLY A 73 -2.45 9.58 14.53
C GLY A 73 -1.27 8.99 13.73
N MET A 74 -0.82 7.77 14.03
CA MET A 74 0.12 7.07 13.16
C MET A 74 -0.55 6.58 11.88
N LYS A 75 0.20 6.61 10.79
CA LYS A 75 -0.25 6.16 9.47
C LYS A 75 -0.36 4.63 9.47
N VAL A 76 -1.40 4.12 8.80
CA VAL A 76 -1.74 2.68 8.78
C VAL A 76 -1.28 1.97 7.50
N GLY A 77 -0.71 2.72 6.56
CA GLY A 77 -0.16 2.21 5.31
C GLY A 77 0.20 3.31 4.34
N TYR A 78 0.51 2.93 3.10
CA TYR A 78 0.73 3.84 1.97
C TYR A 78 -0.24 3.54 0.83
N GLN A 79 -0.49 4.53 -0.01
CA GLN A 79 -1.19 4.36 -1.27
C GLN A 79 -0.25 4.61 -2.44
N ASP A 80 -0.28 3.69 -3.40
CA ASP A 80 0.41 3.89 -4.67
C ASP A 80 -0.37 4.86 -5.55
N VAL A 81 0.29 5.99 -5.86
CA VAL A 81 -0.27 7.01 -6.73
C VAL A 81 0.52 7.02 -8.03
N GLY A 82 -0.11 6.57 -9.11
CA GLY A 82 0.44 6.69 -10.46
C GLY A 82 0.47 8.15 -10.92
N ALA A 83 1.56 8.58 -11.54
CA ALA A 83 1.71 9.92 -12.09
C ALA A 83 2.14 9.88 -13.56
N TRP A 84 1.71 10.88 -14.32
CA TRP A 84 2.23 11.12 -15.67
C TRP A 84 3.56 11.88 -15.57
N THR A 85 4.65 11.26 -16.02
CA THR A 85 5.97 11.90 -16.07
C THR A 85 6.30 12.32 -17.50
N PHE A 86 6.57 13.60 -17.70
CA PHE A 86 6.95 14.17 -18.99
C PHE A 86 8.42 14.60 -18.94
N PHE A 87 9.27 14.00 -19.77
CA PHE A 87 10.70 14.31 -19.77
C PHE A 87 11.02 15.58 -20.55
N ASP A 88 11.91 16.43 -20.01
CA ASP A 88 12.42 17.62 -20.69
C ASP A 88 13.20 17.31 -21.97
N SER A 89 13.76 16.11 -22.08
CA SER A 89 14.44 15.64 -23.29
C SER A 89 13.48 15.31 -24.45
N THR A 90 12.17 15.26 -24.19
CA THR A 90 11.17 14.96 -25.22
C THR A 90 10.90 16.23 -26.04
N PRO A 91 10.95 16.17 -27.39
CA PRO A 91 10.57 17.30 -28.24
C PRO A 91 9.21 17.90 -27.84
N GLU A 92 9.13 19.22 -27.80
CA GLU A 92 8.00 19.96 -27.21
C GLU A 92 6.64 19.57 -27.83
N ASP A 93 6.60 19.39 -29.15
CA ASP A 93 5.41 18.97 -29.88
C ASP A 93 4.88 17.60 -29.39
N ARG A 94 5.78 16.63 -29.21
CA ARG A 94 5.45 15.29 -28.70
C ARG A 94 5.09 15.31 -27.23
N ARG A 95 5.80 16.10 -26.43
CA ARG A 95 5.52 16.25 -25.00
C ARG A 95 4.14 16.89 -24.78
N THR A 96 3.77 17.88 -25.59
CA THR A 96 2.46 18.52 -25.56
C THR A 96 1.36 17.54 -25.95
N ALA A 97 1.57 16.75 -27.00
CA ALA A 97 0.63 15.71 -27.40
C ALA A 97 0.44 14.64 -26.31
N ALA A 98 1.53 14.20 -25.66
CA ALA A 98 1.47 13.27 -24.54
C ALA A 98 0.73 13.88 -23.34
N TRP A 99 0.94 15.16 -23.04
CA TRP A 99 0.22 15.88 -21.99
C TRP A 99 -1.29 15.93 -22.27
N LEU A 100 -1.68 16.29 -23.50
CA LEU A 100 -3.08 16.28 -23.93
C LEU A 100 -3.72 14.90 -23.80
N PHE A 101 -3.00 13.84 -24.16
CA PHE A 101 -3.47 12.48 -23.97
C PHE A 101 -3.64 12.14 -22.49
N GLY A 102 -2.68 12.51 -21.63
CA GLY A 102 -2.81 12.40 -20.18
C GLY A 102 -4.07 13.08 -19.67
N GLN A 103 -4.34 14.33 -20.09
CA GLN A 103 -5.57 15.05 -19.74
C GLN A 103 -6.85 14.32 -20.20
N PHE A 104 -6.85 13.77 -21.41
CA PHE A 104 -7.99 12.97 -21.91
C PHE A 104 -8.25 11.76 -21.01
N THR A 105 -7.22 11.00 -20.62
CA THR A 105 -7.37 9.78 -19.80
C THR A 105 -7.87 10.03 -18.37
N VAL A 106 -7.76 11.27 -17.89
CA VAL A 106 -8.24 11.72 -16.57
C VAL A 106 -9.39 12.72 -16.67
N SER A 107 -9.96 12.89 -17.87
CA SER A 107 -11.17 13.71 -18.07
C SER A 107 -12.36 13.03 -17.42
N LYS A 108 -13.32 13.81 -16.89
CA LYS A 108 -14.43 13.32 -16.05
C LYS A 108 -15.11 12.06 -16.59
N THR A 109 -15.48 12.04 -17.87
CA THR A 109 -16.17 10.90 -18.48
C THR A 109 -15.25 9.69 -18.61
N VAL A 110 -14.01 9.89 -19.05
CA VAL A 110 -13.07 8.78 -19.30
C VAL A 110 -12.59 8.17 -17.99
N SER A 111 -12.30 8.99 -16.98
CA SER A 111 -11.86 8.49 -15.68
C SER A 111 -12.98 7.79 -14.92
N LEU A 112 -14.21 8.30 -14.98
CA LEU A 112 -15.38 7.62 -14.39
C LEU A 112 -15.60 6.25 -15.04
N GLU A 113 -15.61 6.18 -16.37
CA GLU A 113 -15.74 4.92 -17.09
C GLU A 113 -14.63 3.94 -16.67
N LYS A 114 -13.37 4.39 -16.65
CA LYS A 114 -12.25 3.57 -16.19
C LYS A 114 -12.41 3.11 -14.74
N LEU A 115 -12.90 3.96 -13.85
CA LEU A 115 -13.15 3.60 -12.46
C LEU A 115 -14.22 2.53 -12.35
N MET A 116 -15.32 2.64 -13.11
CA MET A 116 -16.40 1.65 -13.09
C MET A 116 -15.94 0.26 -13.55
N HIS A 117 -14.93 0.17 -14.43
CA HIS A 117 -14.37 -1.12 -14.87
C HIS A 117 -13.19 -1.60 -14.02
N GLY A 118 -12.27 -0.71 -13.68
CA GLY A 118 -11.00 -1.08 -13.05
C GLY A 118 -10.98 -0.91 -11.53
N LEU A 119 -11.95 -0.19 -10.97
CA LEU A 119 -12.09 0.09 -9.53
C LEU A 119 -10.87 0.75 -8.87
N THR A 120 -10.01 1.40 -9.66
CA THR A 120 -8.90 2.23 -9.18
C THR A 120 -9.26 3.72 -9.35
N PRO A 121 -9.61 4.44 -8.27
CA PRO A 121 -10.04 5.82 -8.37
C PRO A 121 -8.88 6.76 -8.73
N ILE A 122 -9.17 7.75 -9.59
CA ILE A 122 -8.23 8.81 -9.96
C ILE A 122 -8.75 10.19 -9.53
N ARG A 123 -10.08 10.37 -9.56
CA ARG A 123 -10.72 11.65 -9.21
C ARG A 123 -11.72 11.45 -8.09
N GLU A 124 -11.71 12.41 -7.18
CA GLU A 124 -12.76 12.56 -6.17
C GLU A 124 -14.16 12.69 -6.81
N SER A 125 -14.28 13.45 -7.91
CA SER A 125 -15.57 13.59 -8.60
C SER A 125 -16.16 12.26 -9.09
N ASP A 126 -15.31 11.25 -9.33
CA ASP A 126 -15.76 9.96 -9.85
C ASP A 126 -16.28 9.11 -8.69
N ILE A 127 -15.57 9.07 -7.55
CA ILE A 127 -16.02 8.31 -6.38
C ILE A 127 -17.31 8.87 -5.77
N PHE A 128 -17.53 10.19 -5.88
CA PHE A 128 -18.76 10.86 -5.42
C PHE A 128 -19.88 10.91 -6.48
N SER A 129 -19.72 10.23 -7.62
CA SER A 129 -20.74 10.19 -8.67
C SER A 129 -21.97 9.36 -8.27
N GLU A 130 -23.09 9.60 -8.96
CA GLU A 130 -24.31 8.79 -8.82
C GLU A 130 -24.05 7.32 -9.21
N GLN A 131 -23.28 7.10 -10.27
CA GLN A 131 -22.90 5.78 -10.75
C GLN A 131 -22.16 4.98 -9.68
N MET A 132 -21.20 5.59 -8.99
CA MET A 132 -20.49 4.91 -7.89
C MET A 132 -21.38 4.70 -6.67
N THR A 133 -22.38 5.57 -6.43
CA THR A 133 -23.40 5.32 -5.40
C THR A 133 -24.26 4.09 -5.73
N GLU A 134 -24.68 3.94 -6.99
CA GLU A 134 -25.45 2.77 -7.45
C GLU A 134 -24.63 1.48 -7.39
N MET A 135 -23.32 1.55 -7.68
CA MET A 135 -22.42 0.41 -7.63
C MET A 135 -21.98 0.03 -6.20
N ALA A 136 -21.99 0.97 -5.25
CA ALA A 136 -21.42 0.78 -3.91
C ALA A 136 -21.82 -0.52 -3.20
N PRO A 137 -23.11 -0.96 -3.21
CA PRO A 137 -23.51 -2.22 -2.57
C PRO A 137 -22.80 -3.47 -3.12
N LYS A 138 -22.28 -3.39 -4.35
CA LYS A 138 -21.56 -4.48 -5.03
C LYS A 138 -20.03 -4.43 -4.84
N LEU A 139 -19.51 -3.41 -4.14
CA LEU A 139 -18.07 -3.14 -4.04
C LEU A 139 -17.50 -3.31 -2.62
N GLY A 140 -18.25 -3.97 -1.73
CA GLY A 140 -17.71 -4.48 -0.46
C GLY A 140 -17.08 -3.42 0.45
N GLY A 141 -17.54 -2.17 0.41
CA GLY A 141 -17.00 -1.06 1.22
C GLY A 141 -16.00 -0.15 0.51
N LEU A 142 -15.66 -0.39 -0.77
CA LEU A 142 -14.71 0.44 -1.54
C LEU A 142 -15.13 1.90 -1.56
N VAL A 143 -16.38 2.14 -1.93
CA VAL A 143 -16.89 3.49 -2.18
C VAL A 143 -16.95 4.25 -0.87
N GLU A 144 -17.43 3.62 0.19
CA GLU A 144 -17.54 4.18 1.52
C GLU A 144 -16.17 4.46 2.14
N PHE A 145 -15.18 3.58 1.94
CA PHE A 145 -13.80 3.82 2.36
C PHE A 145 -13.23 5.09 1.73
N TYR A 146 -13.29 5.23 0.40
CA TYR A 146 -12.74 6.39 -0.30
C TYR A 146 -13.55 7.69 -0.07
N ARG A 147 -14.83 7.58 0.34
CA ARG A 147 -15.64 8.74 0.78
C ARG A 147 -15.41 9.13 2.24
N SER A 148 -14.84 8.23 3.04
CA SER A 148 -14.53 8.42 4.46
C SER A 148 -13.22 9.20 4.66
N PRO A 149 -13.07 9.96 5.76
CA PRO A 149 -11.79 10.58 6.12
C PRO A 149 -10.68 9.56 6.37
N ASN A 150 -11.01 8.29 6.62
CA ASN A 150 -10.03 7.24 6.89
C ASN A 150 -9.08 6.98 5.73
N GLU A 151 -9.49 7.25 4.48
CA GLU A 151 -8.59 7.19 3.32
C GLU A 151 -7.30 8.00 3.54
N SER A 152 -7.41 9.14 4.23
CA SER A 152 -6.29 10.04 4.56
C SER A 152 -5.31 9.46 5.59
N ASN A 153 -5.64 8.33 6.23
CA ASN A 153 -4.75 7.66 7.19
C ASN A 153 -3.61 6.90 6.49
N TRP A 154 -3.67 6.76 5.16
CA TRP A 154 -2.57 6.26 4.34
C TRP A 154 -1.72 7.43 3.81
N THR A 155 -0.41 7.21 3.67
CA THR A 155 0.49 8.23 3.12
C THR A 155 0.72 8.05 1.62
N PRO A 156 1.02 9.14 0.89
CA PRO A 156 1.67 9.00 -0.41
C PRO A 156 3.11 8.47 -0.22
N THR A 157 3.64 7.80 -1.24
CA THR A 157 5.06 7.44 -1.31
C THR A 157 5.92 8.72 -1.31
N GLY A 158 6.66 8.96 -0.23
CA GLY A 158 7.46 10.17 -0.06
C GLY A 158 8.71 10.21 -0.94
N THR A 159 9.25 11.40 -1.19
CA THR A 159 10.48 11.63 -1.97
C THR A 159 11.76 11.47 -1.15
N ASN A 160 11.70 10.78 0.00
CA ASN A 160 12.79 10.73 0.97
C ASN A 160 13.86 9.66 0.64
N VAL A 161 13.72 8.93 -0.47
CA VAL A 161 14.67 7.91 -0.90
C VAL A 161 15.58 8.50 -1.99
N PRO A 162 16.90 8.65 -1.74
CA PRO A 162 17.79 9.37 -2.65
C PRO A 162 17.96 8.68 -4.02
N ASP A 163 17.94 7.35 -4.08
CA ASP A 163 17.99 6.59 -5.33
C ASP A 163 17.19 5.29 -5.18
N TYR A 164 15.86 5.41 -5.31
CA TYR A 164 14.95 4.28 -5.15
C TYR A 164 15.30 3.08 -6.05
N PRO A 165 15.60 3.24 -7.36
CA PRO A 165 15.99 2.12 -8.22
C PRO A 165 17.20 1.32 -7.71
N ARG A 166 18.18 1.97 -7.07
CA ARG A 166 19.34 1.27 -6.50
C ARG A 166 19.05 0.68 -5.13
N MET A 167 18.20 1.31 -4.33
CA MET A 167 17.94 0.91 -2.95
C MET A 167 16.85 -0.15 -2.82
N ALA A 168 15.80 -0.11 -3.66
CA ALA A 168 14.69 -1.05 -3.59
C ALA A 168 15.10 -2.53 -3.72
N PRO A 169 16.02 -2.93 -4.62
CA PRO A 169 16.45 -4.33 -4.71
C PRO A 169 17.13 -4.87 -3.44
N LEU A 170 17.69 -4.00 -2.59
CA LEU A 170 18.35 -4.41 -1.35
C LEU A 170 17.37 -5.08 -0.37
N TRP A 171 16.09 -4.67 -0.40
CA TRP A 171 15.04 -5.31 0.40
C TRP A 171 14.92 -6.80 0.05
N TRP A 172 14.76 -7.12 -1.22
CA TRP A 172 14.61 -8.52 -1.66
C TRP A 172 15.87 -9.35 -1.41
N GLN A 173 17.05 -8.77 -1.62
CA GLN A 173 18.33 -9.45 -1.38
C GLN A 173 18.52 -9.83 0.10
N ASN A 174 18.04 -8.99 1.02
CA ASN A 174 18.21 -9.20 2.46
C ASN A 174 17.03 -9.94 3.11
N LEU A 175 15.82 -9.82 2.56
CA LEU A 175 14.65 -10.53 3.07
C LEU A 175 14.56 -11.98 2.57
N ALA A 176 15.05 -12.31 1.38
CA ALA A 176 14.97 -13.69 0.87
C ALA A 176 15.62 -14.73 1.82
N PRO A 177 16.82 -14.51 2.39
CA PRO A 177 17.39 -15.40 3.39
C PRO A 177 16.53 -15.52 4.66
N VAL A 178 15.90 -14.42 5.12
CA VAL A 178 14.97 -14.42 6.27
C VAL A 178 13.74 -15.28 5.98
N MET A 179 13.17 -15.16 4.78
CA MET A 179 12.00 -15.93 4.36
C MET A 179 12.29 -17.43 4.29
N SER A 180 13.52 -17.79 3.88
CA SER A 180 13.98 -19.20 3.84
C SER A 180 14.42 -19.76 5.20
N GLY A 181 14.50 -18.90 6.24
CA GLY A 181 14.98 -19.28 7.57
C GLY A 181 16.50 -19.48 7.66
N GLU A 182 17.27 -19.07 6.65
CA GLU A 182 18.74 -19.15 6.64
C GLU A 182 19.37 -18.19 7.65
N VAL A 183 18.73 -17.04 7.89
CA VAL A 183 19.10 -16.05 8.90
C VAL A 183 17.87 -15.60 9.69
N THR A 184 18.09 -15.08 10.90
CA THR A 184 17.00 -14.51 11.71
C THR A 184 16.48 -13.20 11.10
N PRO A 185 15.24 -12.79 11.41
CA PRO A 185 14.72 -11.49 10.99
C PRO A 185 15.61 -10.31 11.42
N GLN A 186 16.20 -10.37 12.62
CA GLN A 186 17.10 -9.32 13.10
C GLN A 186 18.36 -9.24 12.24
N GLU A 187 19.04 -10.37 12.00
CA GLU A 187 20.25 -10.41 11.17
C GLU A 187 19.99 -9.90 9.74
N GLY A 188 18.84 -10.26 9.15
CA GLY A 188 18.45 -9.77 7.83
C GLY A 188 18.18 -8.26 7.79
N LEU A 189 17.53 -7.71 8.81
CA LEU A 189 17.26 -6.27 8.91
C LEU A 189 18.53 -5.46 9.23
N ASP A 190 19.41 -5.98 10.08
CA ASP A 190 20.72 -5.37 10.36
C ASP A 190 21.57 -5.31 9.09
N LYS A 191 21.58 -6.40 8.32
CA LYS A 191 22.27 -6.44 7.03
C LYS A 191 21.66 -5.47 6.02
N LEU A 192 20.33 -5.40 5.94
CA LEU A 192 19.63 -4.43 5.10
C LEU A 192 20.02 -2.99 5.46
N ALA A 193 20.04 -2.65 6.75
CA ALA A 193 20.45 -1.33 7.23
C ALA A 193 21.88 -1.00 6.79
N ALA A 194 22.83 -1.92 6.99
CA ALA A 194 24.22 -1.76 6.57
C ALA A 194 24.37 -1.60 5.05
N ASP A 195 23.63 -2.37 4.24
CA ASP A 195 23.67 -2.29 2.78
C ASP A 195 23.05 -0.97 2.27
N LEU A 196 22.00 -0.47 2.93
CA LEU A 196 21.40 0.84 2.68
C LEU A 196 22.40 1.96 3.00
N ASP A 197 23.04 1.93 4.17
CA ASP A 197 24.05 2.92 4.57
C ASP A 197 25.25 2.94 3.62
N SER A 198 25.76 1.76 3.25
CA SER A 198 26.85 1.62 2.28
C SER A 198 26.47 2.25 0.93
N THR A 199 25.24 2.02 0.47
CA THR A 199 24.71 2.61 -0.77
C THR A 199 24.58 4.12 -0.66
N MET A 200 23.99 4.62 0.42
CA MET A 200 23.84 6.06 0.67
C MET A 200 25.20 6.77 0.78
N ASN A 201 26.19 6.15 1.41
CA ASN A 201 27.54 6.71 1.51
C ASN A 201 28.20 6.84 0.13
N ARG A 202 28.06 5.82 -0.72
CA ARG A 202 28.54 5.89 -2.11
C ARG A 202 27.83 6.98 -2.90
N LEU A 203 26.52 7.15 -2.71
CA LEU A 203 25.72 8.20 -3.34
C LEU A 203 26.18 9.59 -2.88
N ALA A 204 26.39 9.79 -1.58
CA ALA A 204 26.90 11.04 -1.02
C ALA A 204 28.26 11.42 -1.63
N ARG A 205 29.17 10.43 -1.75
CA ARG A 205 30.52 10.63 -2.32
C ARG A 205 30.54 10.85 -3.83
N ALA A 206 29.52 10.37 -4.55
CA ALA A 206 29.44 10.53 -5.99
C ALA A 206 29.22 11.99 -6.42
N ASN A 207 28.71 12.84 -5.52
CA ASN A 207 28.46 14.27 -5.76
C ASN A 207 27.64 14.53 -7.03
N VAL A 208 26.63 13.68 -7.27
CA VAL A 208 25.72 13.73 -8.44
C VAL A 208 24.37 14.36 -8.11
N PHE A 209 24.15 14.75 -6.86
CA PHE A 209 22.90 15.33 -6.39
C PHE A 209 23.01 16.85 -6.42
N ASP A 210 22.18 17.51 -7.25
CA ASP A 210 22.04 18.96 -7.23
C ASP A 210 21.27 19.46 -6.00
N SER A 211 20.50 18.58 -5.34
CA SER A 211 19.74 18.87 -4.12
C SER A 211 19.54 17.60 -3.29
N TYR A 212 19.46 17.76 -1.96
CA TYR A 212 19.16 16.69 -0.99
C TYR A 212 20.10 15.47 -1.06
N ALA A 213 21.40 15.69 -1.23
CA ALA A 213 22.38 14.62 -1.13
C ALA A 213 22.29 13.94 0.26
N PRO A 214 22.38 12.59 0.33
CA PRO A 214 22.35 11.90 1.60
C PRO A 214 23.54 12.32 2.48
N VAL A 215 23.26 12.59 3.76
CA VAL A 215 24.27 12.88 4.78
C VAL A 215 24.15 11.80 5.85
N LEU A 216 25.20 10.99 5.99
CA LEU A 216 25.21 9.93 6.98
C LEU A 216 25.56 10.50 8.35
N ASN A 217 24.85 10.01 9.37
CA ASN A 217 25.21 10.24 10.75
C ASN A 217 26.49 9.47 11.11
N GLU A 218 27.20 9.94 12.12
CA GLU A 218 28.24 9.12 12.75
C GLU A 218 27.62 7.88 13.38
N GLU A 219 28.39 6.79 13.43
CA GLU A 219 27.97 5.59 14.15
C GLU A 219 27.79 5.91 15.64
N ARG A 220 26.66 5.44 16.18
CA ARG A 220 26.22 5.68 17.55
C ARG A 220 25.57 4.41 18.09
N ASP A 221 25.60 4.28 19.41
CA ASP A 221 24.86 3.23 20.10
C ASP A 221 23.35 3.33 19.77
N PRO A 222 22.64 2.22 19.55
CA PRO A 222 21.20 2.25 19.26
C PRO A 222 20.39 3.03 20.30
N GLN A 223 20.78 3.00 21.57
CA GLN A 223 20.09 3.72 22.64
C GLN A 223 20.11 5.24 22.41
N TYR A 224 21.20 5.78 21.85
CA TYR A 224 21.27 7.20 21.50
C TYR A 224 20.13 7.58 20.55
N TRP A 225 19.85 6.75 19.53
CA TRP A 225 18.77 6.98 18.58
C TRP A 225 17.40 6.80 19.20
N LEU A 226 17.23 5.81 20.09
CA LEU A 226 15.98 5.56 20.81
C LEU A 226 15.61 6.67 21.80
N ASP A 227 16.60 7.38 22.32
CA ASP A 227 16.41 8.50 23.26
C ASP A 227 16.08 9.84 22.57
N GLN A 228 16.14 9.91 21.23
CA GLN A 228 15.83 11.13 20.50
C GLN A 228 14.32 11.41 20.43
N GLU A 229 13.96 12.68 20.28
CA GLU A 229 12.58 13.06 19.98
C GLU A 229 12.16 12.50 18.60
N GLY A 230 11.00 11.84 18.53
CA GLY A 230 10.52 11.19 17.31
C GLY A 230 11.26 9.91 16.91
N ALA A 231 12.02 9.32 17.84
CA ALA A 231 12.78 8.09 17.62
C ALA A 231 11.92 6.90 17.16
N PRO A 232 12.55 5.90 16.49
CA PRO A 232 11.97 4.57 16.36
C PRO A 232 11.54 4.01 17.72
N LYS A 233 10.54 3.14 17.72
CA LYS A 233 10.01 2.56 18.96
C LYS A 233 10.98 1.49 19.51
N ALA A 234 11.34 1.62 20.79
CA ALA A 234 12.08 0.58 21.50
C ALA A 234 11.24 -0.69 21.65
N LYS A 235 11.92 -1.83 21.81
CA LYS A 235 11.26 -3.12 22.00
C LYS A 235 10.31 -3.08 23.19
N LEU A 236 9.07 -3.53 23.00
CA LEU A 236 8.07 -3.63 24.06
C LEU A 236 8.22 -4.92 24.86
N ASP A 237 7.77 -4.91 26.12
CA ASP A 237 7.66 -6.12 26.94
C ASP A 237 6.68 -7.14 26.35
N ASN A 238 5.66 -6.67 25.62
CA ASN A 238 4.69 -7.51 24.92
C ASN A 238 4.43 -7.01 23.49
N GLU A 239 5.06 -7.66 22.51
CA GLU A 239 4.88 -7.40 21.08
C GLU A 239 3.79 -8.28 20.43
N MET A 240 3.11 -9.12 21.22
CA MET A 240 2.04 -10.01 20.74
C MET A 240 0.81 -9.93 21.65
N PRO A 241 0.21 -8.73 21.83
CA PRO A 241 -1.05 -8.62 22.54
C PRO A 241 -2.15 -9.38 21.78
N GLN A 242 -3.17 -9.83 22.53
CA GLN A 242 -4.34 -10.46 21.93
C GLN A 242 -5.04 -9.45 21.00
N GLY A 243 -5.25 -9.84 19.74
CA GLY A 243 -5.96 -9.03 18.77
C GLY A 243 -7.42 -8.80 19.16
N THR A 244 -7.96 -7.65 18.75
CA THR A 244 -9.36 -7.26 18.92
C THR A 244 -10.05 -7.16 17.57
N THR A 245 -11.38 -7.24 17.58
CA THR A 245 -12.21 -7.13 16.37
C THR A 245 -13.23 -6.02 16.53
N VAL A 246 -13.62 -5.40 15.43
CA VAL A 246 -14.69 -4.40 15.38
C VAL A 246 -15.83 -4.97 14.52
N PRO A 247 -17.11 -4.86 14.95
CA PRO A 247 -18.25 -5.21 14.10
C PRO A 247 -18.25 -4.38 12.82
N TYR A 248 -18.47 -5.03 11.67
CA TYR A 248 -18.41 -4.37 10.37
C TYR A 248 -19.44 -3.24 10.23
N ASP A 249 -20.66 -3.45 10.70
CA ASP A 249 -21.74 -2.47 10.58
C ASP A 249 -21.42 -1.20 11.39
N GLU A 250 -20.86 -1.34 12.60
CA GLU A 250 -20.41 -0.20 13.41
C GLU A 250 -19.28 0.58 12.72
N MET A 251 -18.34 -0.14 12.09
CA MET A 251 -17.27 0.48 11.30
C MET A 251 -17.82 1.27 10.11
N MET A 252 -18.79 0.70 9.39
CA MET A 252 -19.42 1.34 8.24
C MET A 252 -20.24 2.56 8.64
N GLU A 253 -21.01 2.48 9.73
CA GLU A 253 -21.71 3.61 10.32
C GLU A 253 -20.72 4.73 10.62
N ALA A 254 -19.60 4.43 11.30
CA ALA A 254 -18.57 5.42 11.58
C ALA A 254 -17.98 6.07 10.31
N TRP A 255 -17.76 5.29 9.23
CA TRP A 255 -17.27 5.82 7.95
C TRP A 255 -18.27 6.75 7.27
N MET A 256 -19.56 6.40 7.33
CA MET A 256 -20.64 7.20 6.74
C MET A 256 -20.96 8.45 7.56
N GLU A 257 -20.95 8.35 8.90
CA GLU A 257 -21.20 9.45 9.83
C GLU A 257 -20.06 10.47 9.85
N ALA A 258 -18.81 10.00 9.72
CA ALA A 258 -17.65 10.88 9.61
C ALA A 258 -17.69 11.78 8.35
N GLY A 259 -18.62 11.49 7.44
CA GLY A 259 -19.17 12.43 6.49
C GLY A 259 -18.34 12.55 5.22
N SER A 260 -19.06 12.49 4.10
CA SER A 260 -18.60 12.95 2.80
C SER A 260 -17.80 14.25 2.95
N ARG A 261 -16.54 14.23 2.50
CA ARG A 261 -15.64 15.40 2.44
C ARG A 261 -16.44 16.65 2.05
N GLN A 262 -16.40 17.68 2.89
CA GLN A 262 -16.94 19.01 2.56
C GLN A 262 -16.16 19.64 1.41
#